data_AF-A0A525IJ18-F1
#
_entry.id   AF-A0A525IJ18-F1
#
_cell.length_a   1.000
_cell.length_b   1.000
_cell.length_c   1.000
_cell.angle_alpha   90.00
_cell.angle_beta   90.00
_cell.angle_gamma   90.00
#
_symmetry.space_group_name_H-M   'P 1'
#
loop_
_entity.id
_entity.type
_entity.pdbx_description
1 polymer ?
#
loop_
_entity_poly.entity_id
_entity_poly.type
_entity_poly.pdbx_seq_one_letter_code
_entity_poly.pdbx_strand_id
1 'polypeptide(L)' 'MAVDPLDEYIDAASKILGLPVEDAWKPAVRANLEVSLKLARLVDEFALPDETEPASVFAA' A
#
# COMPACT_ATOMS: atom_id res chain seq x y z
N MET A 1 -24.72 -3.62 4.16
CA MET A 1 -23.63 -2.64 4.35
C MET A 1 -22.66 -2.87 3.21
N ALA A 2 -22.19 -1.82 2.53
CA ALA A 2 -21.18 -1.98 1.49
C ALA A 2 -19.87 -2.46 2.14
N VAL A 3 -19.14 -3.33 1.45
CA VAL A 3 -17.80 -3.78 1.88
C VAL A 3 -16.86 -2.58 1.76
N ASP A 4 -15.97 -2.40 2.74
CA ASP A 4 -14.98 -1.32 2.71
C ASP A 4 -13.94 -1.62 1.62
N PRO A 5 -13.64 -0.68 0.70
CA PRO A 5 -12.66 -0.91 -0.38
C PRO A 5 -11.27 -1.32 0.11
N LEU A 6 -10.88 -0.90 1.32
CA LEU A 6 -9.61 -1.27 1.91
C LEU A 6 -9.58 -2.74 2.33
N ASP A 7 -10.71 -3.26 2.80
CA ASP A 7 -10.84 -4.69 3.14
C ASP A 7 -10.78 -5.56 1.88
N GLU A 8 -11.42 -5.14 0.78
CA GLU A 8 -11.32 -5.81 -0.52
C GLU A 8 -9.87 -5.81 -1.04
N TYR A 9 -9.17 -4.69 -0.90
CA TYR A 9 -7.77 -4.58 -1.28
C TYR A 9 -6.88 -5.53 -0.45
N ILE A 10 -7.07 -5.59 0.88
CA ILE A 10 -6.32 -6.51 1.76
C ILE A 10 -6.54 -7.97 1.34
N ASP A 11 -7.78 -8.35 1.02
CA ASP A 11 -8.11 -9.70 0.55
C ASP A 11 -7.49 -10.04 -0.80
N ALA A 12 -7.52 -9.09 -1.75
CA ALA A 12 -6.91 -9.30 -3.06
C ALA A 12 -5.38 -9.39 -2.97
N ALA A 13 -4.75 -8.47 -2.23
CA ALA A 13 -3.30 -8.40 -2.08
C ALA A 13 -2.74 -9.62 -1.34
N SER A 14 -3.37 -10.02 -0.21
CA SER A 14 -2.97 -11.21 0.55
C SER A 14 -2.99 -12.48 -0.32
N LYS A 15 -4.02 -12.63 -1.15
CA LYS A 15 -4.13 -13.75 -2.09
C LYS A 15 -3.04 -13.73 -3.18
N ILE A 16 -2.80 -12.58 -3.81
CA ILE A 16 -1.79 -12.45 -4.87
C ILE A 16 -0.39 -12.71 -4.34
N LEU A 17 -0.09 -12.24 -3.12
CA LEU A 17 1.21 -12.39 -2.48
C LEU A 17 1.41 -13.75 -1.81
N GLY A 18 0.36 -14.58 -1.68
CA GLY A 18 0.42 -15.83 -0.93
C GLY A 18 0.65 -15.62 0.57
N LEU A 19 0.19 -14.49 1.12
CA LEU A 19 0.34 -14.10 2.52
C LEU A 19 -1.03 -14.11 3.21
N PRO A 20 -1.52 -15.27 3.68
CA PRO A 20 -2.83 -15.36 4.30
C PRO A 20 -2.90 -14.48 5.56
N VAL A 21 -3.97 -13.67 5.66
CA VAL A 21 -4.27 -12.85 6.83
C VAL A 21 -5.45 -13.48 7.56
N GLU A 22 -5.22 -13.94 8.78
CA GLU A 22 -6.29 -14.48 9.63
C GLU A 22 -7.29 -13.37 9.99
N ASP A 23 -8.56 -13.74 10.16
CA ASP A 23 -9.64 -12.77 10.47
C ASP A 23 -9.35 -11.96 11.75
N ALA A 24 -8.69 -12.57 12.74
CA ALA A 24 -8.28 -11.90 13.96
C ALA A 24 -7.24 -10.79 13.73
N TRP A 25 -6.47 -10.85 12.64
CA TRP A 25 -5.39 -9.91 12.33
C TRP A 25 -5.83 -8.81 11.34
N LYS A 26 -6.89 -9.05 10.57
CA LYS A 26 -7.45 -8.09 9.60
C LYS A 26 -7.61 -6.66 10.15
N PRO A 27 -8.18 -6.45 11.37
CA PRO A 27 -8.31 -5.11 11.92
C PRO A 27 -6.98 -4.39 12.12
N ALA A 28 -5.95 -5.11 12.57
CA ALA A 28 -4.61 -4.54 12.78
C ALA A 28 -3.89 -4.26 11.46
N VAL A 29 -4.03 -5.14 10.46
CA VAL A 29 -3.50 -4.92 9.11
C VAL A 29 -4.13 -3.68 8.48
N ARG A 30 -5.47 -3.57 8.57
CA ARG A 30 -6.24 -2.42 8.09
C ARG A 30 -5.77 -1.11 8.74
N ALA A 31 -5.65 -1.08 10.07
CA ALA A 31 -5.21 0.11 10.79
C ALA A 31 -3.79 0.57 10.40
N ASN A 32 -2.86 -0.37 10.23
CA ASN A 32 -1.50 -0.02 9.77
C ASN A 32 -1.50 0.48 8.32
N LEU A 33 -2.27 -0.17 7.44
CA LEU A 33 -2.37 0.26 6.05
C LEU A 33 -3.00 1.65 5.90
N GLU A 34 -4.01 2.00 6.71
CA GLU A 34 -4.58 3.34 6.75
C GLU A 34 -3.53 4.40 7.13
N VAL A 35 -2.66 4.11 8.10
CA VAL A 35 -1.57 5.02 8.49
C VAL A 35 -0.55 5.14 7.36
N SER A 36 -0.14 4.01 6.75
CA SER A 36 0.78 4.02 5.61
C SER A 36 0.22 4.82 4.42
N LEU A 37 -1.08 4.71 4.12
CA LEU A 37 -1.72 5.47 3.05
C LEU A 37 -1.78 6.98 3.33
N LYS A 38 -1.98 7.39 4.60
CA LYS A 38 -1.88 8.80 5.01
C LYS A 38 -0.47 9.33 4.80
N LEU A 39 0.55 8.55 5.14
CA LEU A 39 1.95 8.93 4.93
C LEU A 39 2.31 8.96 3.44
N ALA A 40 1.84 8.00 2.66
CA ALA A 40 2.05 7.97 1.21
C ALA A 40 1.48 9.22 0.52
N ARG A 41 0.32 9.72 0.98
CA ARG A 41 -0.27 10.95 0.45
C ARG A 41 0.62 12.19 0.66
N LEU A 42 1.37 12.25 1.75
CA LEU A 42 2.34 13.34 1.96
C LEU A 42 3.48 13.31 0.93
N VAL A 43 3.81 12.13 0.41
CA VAL A 43 4.84 11.96 -0.62
C VAL A 43 4.26 12.18 -2.04
N ASP A 44 3.01 11.80 -2.26
CA ASP A 44 2.31 11.98 -3.55
C ASP A 44 2.12 13.47 -3.92
N GLU A 45 2.21 14.37 -2.95
CA GLU A 45 2.13 15.82 -3.15
C GLU A 45 3.39 16.42 -3.81
N PHE A 46 4.52 15.71 -3.84
CA PHE A 46 5.72 16.19 -4.53
C PHE A 46 5.59 16.01 -6.04
N ALA A 47 5.83 17.08 -6.81
CA ALA A 47 5.90 16.98 -8.26
C ALA A 47 7.05 16.04 -8.68
N LEU A 48 6.74 15.05 -9.52
CA LEU A 48 7.69 14.09 -10.05
C LEU A 48 7.72 14.18 -11.58
N PRO A 49 8.55 15.08 -12.16
CA PRO A 49 8.76 15.15 -13.61
C PRO A 49 9.25 13.81 -14.17
N ASP A 50 8.90 13.49 -15.41
CA ASP A 50 9.27 12.22 -16.06
C ASP A 50 10.80 12.04 -16.18
N GLU A 51 11.56 13.14 -16.28
CA GLU A 51 13.02 13.15 -16.27
C GLU A 51 13.66 12.86 -14.90
N THR A 52 12.87 12.70 -13.84
CA THR A 52 13.38 12.38 -12.50
C THR A 52 13.88 10.95 -12.45
N GLU A 53 15.17 10.78 -12.25
CA GLU A 53 15.75 9.45 -12.05
C GLU A 53 15.51 8.93 -10.62
N PRO A 54 15.37 7.61 -10.42
CA PRO A 54 15.39 7.00 -9.09
C PRO A 54 16.70 7.31 -8.37
N ALA A 55 16.65 7.34 -7.03
CA ALA A 55 17.83 7.63 -6.21
C ALA A 55 19.02 6.65 -6.44
N SER A 56 18.75 5.45 -6.94
CA SER A 56 19.77 4.46 -7.31
C SER A 56 19.70 4.15 -8.79
N VAL A 57 20.79 4.39 -9.51
CA VAL A 57 20.96 4.10 -10.93
C VAL A 57 22.10 3.11 -11.08
N PHE A 58 21.87 2.04 -11.86
CA PHE A 58 22.92 1.08 -12.18
C PHE A 58 23.88 1.67 -13.23
N ALA A 59 25.19 1.55 -12.99
CA ALA A 59 26.25 1.89 -13.95
C ALA A 59 27.14 0.66 -14.20
N ALA A 60 27.44 0.39 -15.46
CA ALA A 60 28.21 -0.78 -15.91
C ALA A 60 29.73 -0.57 -15.83
#